data_AF-A0A4R4Z8K5-F1
#
_entry.id   AF-A0A4R4Z8K5-F1
#
_cell.length_a   1.000
_cell.length_b   1.000
_cell.length_c   1.000
_cell.angle_alpha   90.00
_cell.angle_beta   90.00
_cell.angle_gamma   90.00
#
_symmetry.space_group_name_H-M   'P 1'
#
loop_
_entity.id
_entity.type
_entity.pdbx_description
1 polymer ?
#
loop_
_entity_poly.entity_id
_entity_poly.type
_entity_poly.pdbx_seq_one_letter_code
_entity_poly.pdbx_strand_id
1 'polypeptide(L)'
;MTTISPETTGVTPASILAGASSVLEQRGRCTDHYEIRDGQVDAFGAMALAAGDDPGVWTALCWERTHEWEEQDRALVAAGHFLADAATPGLCPPDMPVADLVETLSIRLDAASDAEVYDAFTKAAHLAEQEAA
;
A
#
# COMPACT_ATOMS: atom_id res chain seq x y z
N MET A 1 16.40 17.06 -31.80
CA MET A 1 16.52 16.34 -30.52
C MET A 1 15.18 16.45 -29.82
N THR A 2 14.37 15.40 -29.90
CA THR A 2 13.09 15.34 -29.21
C THR A 2 13.39 14.95 -27.77
N THR A 3 13.25 15.89 -26.84
CA THR A 3 13.19 15.62 -25.41
C THR A 3 11.94 14.78 -25.17
N ILE A 4 12.15 13.49 -24.90
CA ILE A 4 11.10 12.64 -24.36
C ILE A 4 10.98 13.08 -22.91
N SER A 5 9.94 13.86 -22.59
CA SER A 5 9.55 14.07 -21.20
C SER A 5 9.27 12.69 -20.61
N PRO A 6 9.82 12.32 -19.44
CA PRO A 6 9.32 11.15 -18.75
C PRO A 6 7.83 11.41 -18.52
N GLU A 7 6.99 10.61 -19.14
CA GLU A 7 5.58 10.57 -18.78
C GLU A 7 5.57 10.33 -17.27
N THR A 8 5.12 11.32 -16.51
CA THR A 8 4.73 11.12 -15.13
C THR A 8 3.52 10.21 -15.20
N THR A 9 3.75 8.91 -15.36
CA THR A 9 2.73 7.91 -15.11
C THR A 9 2.37 8.13 -13.65
N GLY A 10 1.24 8.80 -13.40
CA GLY A 10 0.82 9.18 -12.06
C GLY A 10 0.83 7.96 -11.15
N VAL A 11 1.23 8.14 -9.89
CA VAL A 11 1.17 7.07 -8.90
C VAL A 11 -0.31 6.71 -8.71
N THR A 12 -0.69 5.51 -9.14
CA THR A 12 -2.04 4.99 -8.99
C THR A 12 -2.11 3.94 -7.88
N PRO A 13 -3.28 3.71 -7.28
CA PRO A 13 -3.45 2.63 -6.30
C PRO A 13 -3.03 1.27 -6.86
N ALA A 14 -3.40 0.98 -8.12
CA ALA A 14 -3.03 -0.26 -8.81
C ALA A 14 -1.51 -0.41 -8.94
N SER A 15 -0.79 0.65 -9.36
CA SER A 15 0.67 0.60 -9.50
C SER A 15 1.37 0.42 -8.15
N ILE A 16 0.84 1.01 -7.07
CA ILE A 16 1.37 0.82 -5.71
C ILE A 16 1.23 -0.64 -5.30
N LEU A 17 0.04 -1.23 -5.47
CA LEU A 17 -0.25 -2.61 -5.05
C LEU A 17 0.58 -3.64 -5.83
N ALA A 18 0.70 -3.45 -7.14
CA ALA A 18 1.56 -4.28 -7.98
C ALA A 18 3.05 -4.13 -7.59
N GLY A 19 3.51 -2.89 -7.38
CA GLY A 19 4.89 -2.62 -6.97
C GLY A 19 5.23 -3.19 -5.60
N ALA A 20 4.31 -3.10 -4.63
CA ALA A 20 4.49 -3.62 -3.28
C ALA A 20 4.74 -5.13 -3.26
N SER A 21 4.05 -5.88 -4.12
CA SER A 21 4.30 -7.32 -4.28
C SER A 21 5.75 -7.60 -4.68
N SER A 22 6.26 -6.87 -5.68
CA SER A 22 7.67 -7.00 -6.10
C SER A 22 8.66 -6.59 -5.01
N VAL A 23 8.33 -5.59 -4.19
CA VAL A 23 9.16 -5.20 -3.05
C VAL A 23 9.22 -6.32 -2.01
N LEU A 24 8.08 -6.93 -1.66
CA LEU A 24 8.01 -8.06 -0.73
C LEU A 24 8.78 -9.28 -1.24
N GLU A 25 8.70 -9.60 -2.52
CA GLU A 25 9.44 -10.71 -3.12
C GLU A 25 10.96 -10.52 -3.05
N GLN A 26 11.43 -9.29 -3.24
CA GLN A 26 12.86 -8.97 -3.26
C GLN A 26 13.47 -8.85 -1.85
N ARG A 27 12.68 -8.35 -0.88
CA ARG A 27 13.17 -7.97 0.45
C ARG A 27 12.74 -8.93 1.56
N GLY A 28 11.68 -9.70 1.33
CA GLY A 28 11.06 -10.57 2.33
C GLY A 28 10.16 -9.81 3.30
N ARG A 29 9.22 -10.53 3.91
CA ARG A 29 8.21 -10.00 4.83
C ARG A 29 8.63 -10.15 6.30
N CYS A 30 8.32 -9.17 7.16
CA CYS A 30 8.44 -9.27 8.62
C CYS A 30 7.06 -9.17 9.31
N THR A 31 7.00 -9.53 10.60
CA THR A 31 5.76 -9.61 11.41
C THR A 31 5.58 -8.51 12.46
N ASP A 32 6.61 -7.70 12.75
CA ASP A 32 6.63 -6.82 13.93
C ASP A 32 7.22 -5.41 13.68
N HIS A 33 7.00 -4.82 12.49
CA HIS A 33 7.40 -3.46 12.01
C HIS A 33 8.59 -3.38 11.02
N TYR A 34 8.64 -2.27 10.28
CA TYR A 34 9.62 -1.95 9.22
C TYR A 34 11.06 -1.87 9.68
N GLU A 35 11.97 -2.55 8.97
CA GLU A 35 13.36 -2.10 8.94
C GLU A 35 14.00 -2.12 7.55
N ILE A 36 14.41 -0.94 7.10
CA ILE A 36 15.29 -0.69 5.96
C ILE A 36 16.61 -0.15 6.50
N ARG A 37 17.79 -0.58 6.03
CA ARG A 37 18.40 -0.41 4.69
C ARG A 37 18.81 -1.79 4.16
N ASP A 38 18.05 -2.27 3.16
CA ASP A 38 18.14 -3.57 2.45
C ASP A 38 17.83 -4.85 3.25
N GLY A 39 16.94 -4.77 4.25
CA GLY A 39 16.37 -5.89 5.01
C GLY A 39 14.88 -6.19 4.69
N GLN A 40 14.22 -6.96 5.57
CA GLN A 40 12.80 -7.34 5.49
C GLN A 40 11.87 -6.14 5.68
N VAL A 41 10.75 -6.12 4.98
CA VAL A 41 9.72 -5.07 5.08
C VAL A 41 8.34 -5.69 5.25
N ASP A 42 7.47 -5.06 6.05
CA ASP A 42 6.07 -5.49 6.09
C ASP A 42 5.29 -4.97 4.88
N ALA A 43 4.03 -5.40 4.77
CA ALA A 43 3.14 -5.12 3.64
C ALA A 43 2.93 -3.61 3.40
N PHE A 44 2.80 -2.81 4.45
CA PHE A 44 2.48 -1.40 4.33
C PHE A 44 3.68 -0.57 3.85
N GLY A 45 4.89 -1.05 4.11
CA GLY A 45 6.15 -0.37 3.79
C GLY A 45 6.61 -0.79 2.43
N ALA A 46 6.28 -2.01 2.03
CA ALA A 46 6.30 -2.36 0.63
C ALA A 46 5.39 -1.43 -0.19
N MET A 47 4.18 -1.10 0.31
CA MET A 47 3.31 -0.11 -0.33
C MET A 47 3.91 1.30 -0.32
N ALA A 48 4.41 1.78 0.82
CA ALA A 48 5.04 3.11 0.91
C ALA A 48 6.25 3.24 -0.04
N LEU A 49 7.14 2.24 -0.03
CA LEU A 49 8.29 2.20 -0.94
C LEU A 49 7.88 2.14 -2.42
N ALA A 50 6.80 1.42 -2.74
CA ALA A 50 6.25 1.36 -4.10
C ALA A 50 5.59 2.68 -4.54
N ALA A 51 5.02 3.44 -3.59
CA ALA A 51 4.52 4.79 -3.84
C ALA A 51 5.67 5.79 -4.08
N GLY A 52 6.86 5.51 -3.54
CA GLY A 52 8.00 6.43 -3.55
C GLY A 52 8.16 7.20 -2.24
N ASP A 53 7.47 6.77 -1.18
CA ASP A 53 7.49 7.37 0.15
C ASP A 53 8.43 6.65 1.10
N ASP A 54 8.69 7.31 2.24
CA ASP A 54 9.33 6.69 3.39
C ASP A 54 8.33 5.79 4.15
N PRO A 55 8.76 4.63 4.70
CA PRO A 55 7.89 3.77 5.49
C PRO A 55 7.16 4.46 6.66
N GLY A 56 7.73 5.56 7.19
CA GLY A 56 7.10 6.38 8.23
C GLY A 56 5.83 7.12 7.80
N VAL A 57 5.51 7.16 6.51
CA VAL A 57 4.34 7.88 5.96
C VAL A 57 3.02 7.45 6.60
N TRP A 58 2.84 6.16 6.90
CA TRP A 58 1.62 5.67 7.56
C TRP A 58 1.43 6.26 8.95
N THR A 59 2.52 6.46 9.70
CA THR A 59 2.48 7.16 10.99
C THR A 59 2.05 8.62 10.79
N ALA A 60 2.63 9.32 9.82
CA ALA A 60 2.24 10.70 9.52
C ALA A 60 0.74 10.79 9.14
N LEU A 61 0.25 9.91 8.27
CA LEU A 61 -1.15 9.88 7.84
C LEU A 61 -2.13 9.56 8.99
N CYS A 62 -1.72 8.74 9.96
CA CYS A 62 -2.55 8.42 11.12
C CYS A 62 -2.65 9.59 12.13
N TRP A 63 -1.53 10.27 12.38
CA TRP A 63 -1.37 11.16 13.54
C TRP A 63 -1.28 12.66 13.18
N GLU A 64 -0.68 13.00 12.05
CA GLU A 64 -0.38 14.38 11.64
C GLU A 64 -1.40 14.90 10.62
N ARG A 65 -2.67 15.03 11.05
CA ARG A 65 -3.81 15.49 10.22
C ARG A 65 -3.76 16.95 9.75
N THR A 66 -2.65 17.65 9.99
CA THR A 66 -2.55 19.10 9.77
C THR A 66 -2.09 19.50 8.37
N HIS A 67 -1.62 18.55 7.56
CA HIS A 67 -1.26 18.79 6.17
C HIS A 67 -2.32 18.23 5.21
N GLU A 68 -2.65 19.02 4.19
CA GLU A 68 -3.44 18.54 3.05
C GLU A 68 -2.66 17.41 2.37
N TRP A 69 -3.29 16.26 2.23
CA TRP A 69 -2.65 15.09 1.63
C TRP A 69 -2.21 15.38 0.20
N GLU A 70 -1.04 14.89 -0.17
CA GLU A 70 -0.60 14.93 -1.55
C GLU A 70 -1.37 13.91 -2.40
N GLU A 71 -1.22 13.99 -3.72
CA GLU A 71 -1.86 13.02 -4.63
C GLU A 71 -1.37 11.60 -4.36
N GLN A 72 -0.08 11.47 -4.05
CA GLN A 72 0.56 10.20 -3.72
C GLN A 72 0.02 9.61 -2.41
N ASP A 73 -0.13 10.42 -1.36
CA ASP A 73 -0.75 10.02 -0.09
C ASP A 73 -2.18 9.49 -0.31
N ARG A 74 -2.97 10.19 -1.13
CA ARG A 74 -4.33 9.76 -1.49
C ARG A 74 -4.31 8.43 -2.23
N ALA A 75 -3.39 8.24 -3.18
CA ALA A 75 -3.24 6.99 -3.92
C ALA A 75 -2.80 5.83 -3.00
N LEU A 76 -1.91 6.10 -2.04
CA LEU A 76 -1.45 5.15 -1.04
C LEU A 76 -2.58 4.71 -0.10
N VAL A 77 -3.36 5.66 0.42
CA VAL A 77 -4.53 5.36 1.27
C VAL A 77 -5.58 4.58 0.48
N ALA A 78 -5.87 4.98 -0.76
CA ALA A 78 -6.78 4.26 -1.64
C ALA A 78 -6.29 2.82 -1.91
N ALA A 79 -4.99 2.61 -2.14
CA ALA A 79 -4.41 1.28 -2.25
C ALA A 79 -4.66 0.44 -0.98
N GLY A 80 -4.51 1.04 0.20
CA GLY A 80 -4.85 0.42 1.47
C GLY A 80 -6.31 -0.05 1.53
N HIS A 81 -7.26 0.75 1.06
CA HIS A 81 -8.67 0.35 1.01
C HIS A 81 -8.92 -0.81 0.04
N PHE A 82 -8.35 -0.80 -1.17
CA PHE A 82 -8.45 -1.94 -2.08
C PHE A 82 -7.86 -3.22 -1.49
N LEU A 83 -6.73 -3.10 -0.78
CA LEU A 83 -6.11 -4.23 -0.08
C LEU A 83 -7.02 -4.75 1.03
N ALA A 84 -7.68 -3.86 1.78
CA ALA A 84 -8.65 -4.24 2.81
C ALA A 84 -9.88 -4.94 2.23
N ASP A 85 -10.42 -4.46 1.11
CA ASP A 85 -11.54 -5.12 0.42
C ASP A 85 -11.14 -6.50 -0.10
N ALA A 86 -9.89 -6.68 -0.50
CA ALA A 86 -9.37 -7.98 -0.94
C ALA A 86 -9.12 -8.95 0.24
N ALA A 87 -8.47 -8.49 1.30
CA ALA A 87 -7.97 -9.31 2.41
C ALA A 87 -8.99 -9.52 3.55
N THR A 88 -9.88 -8.55 3.76
CA THR A 88 -10.92 -8.53 4.80
C THR A 88 -12.25 -7.99 4.27
N PRO A 89 -12.91 -8.68 3.32
CA PRO A 89 -14.13 -8.17 2.68
C PRO A 89 -15.22 -7.80 3.71
N GLY A 90 -15.68 -6.55 3.65
CA GLY A 90 -16.76 -6.04 4.50
C GLY A 90 -16.36 -5.61 5.91
N LEU A 91 -15.08 -5.69 6.29
CA LEU A 91 -14.60 -5.19 7.59
C LEU A 91 -14.13 -3.73 7.56
N CYS A 92 -13.70 -3.23 6.39
CA CYS A 92 -13.15 -1.89 6.24
C CYS A 92 -14.02 -1.04 5.29
N PRO A 93 -14.95 -0.22 5.79
CA PRO A 93 -15.74 0.66 4.94
C PRO A 93 -14.86 1.76 4.31
N PRO A 94 -15.28 2.37 3.18
CA PRO A 94 -14.48 3.39 2.46
C PRO A 94 -14.15 4.65 3.26
N ASP A 95 -14.93 4.97 4.29
CA ASP A 95 -14.77 6.13 5.17
C ASP A 95 -14.07 5.79 6.51
N MET A 96 -13.56 4.55 6.64
CA MET A 96 -12.81 4.12 7.81
C MET A 96 -11.59 5.04 8.05
N PRO A 97 -11.36 5.52 9.28
CA PRO A 97 -10.16 6.26 9.61
C PRO A 97 -8.88 5.48 9.25
N VAL A 98 -7.86 6.17 8.72
CA VAL A 98 -6.60 5.53 8.29
C VAL A 98 -5.95 4.70 9.41
N ALA A 99 -6.01 5.18 10.66
CA ALA A 99 -5.48 4.43 11.80
C ALA A 99 -6.17 3.07 11.99
N ASP A 100 -7.51 3.04 11.87
CA ASP A 100 -8.31 1.82 12.03
C ASP A 100 -8.12 0.88 10.82
N LEU A 101 -7.96 1.46 9.62
CA LEU A 101 -7.62 0.72 8.40
C LEU A 101 -6.28 0.00 8.58
N VAL A 102 -5.25 0.74 9.00
CA VAL A 102 -3.90 0.20 9.22
C VAL A 102 -3.92 -0.90 10.28
N GLU A 103 -4.54 -0.65 11.43
CA GLU A 103 -4.65 -1.65 12.51
C GLU A 103 -5.35 -2.93 12.04
N THR A 104 -6.49 -2.81 11.37
CA THR A 104 -7.29 -3.96 10.90
C THR A 104 -6.50 -4.80 9.91
N LEU A 105 -5.85 -4.15 8.94
CA LEU A 105 -5.06 -4.82 7.93
C LEU A 105 -3.78 -5.43 8.52
N SER A 106 -3.07 -4.76 9.44
CA SER A 106 -1.91 -5.35 10.13
C SER A 106 -2.28 -6.67 10.79
N ILE A 107 -3.34 -6.68 11.60
CA ILE A 107 -3.82 -7.89 12.28
C ILE A 107 -4.12 -9.01 11.29
N ARG A 108 -4.79 -8.69 10.17
CA ARG A 108 -5.13 -9.70 9.16
C ARG A 108 -3.90 -10.26 8.46
N LEU A 109 -2.99 -9.39 8.03
CA LEU A 109 -1.85 -9.75 7.21
C LEU A 109 -0.79 -10.47 8.04
N ASP A 110 -0.59 -10.09 9.31
CA ASP A 110 0.32 -10.79 10.22
C ASP A 110 -0.11 -12.24 10.49
N ALA A 111 -1.43 -12.47 10.54
CA ALA A 111 -2.00 -13.82 10.66
C ALA A 111 -2.01 -14.61 9.34
N ALA A 112 -1.75 -13.96 8.21
CA ALA A 112 -1.80 -14.57 6.88
C ALA A 112 -0.49 -15.28 6.53
N SER A 113 -0.59 -16.35 5.75
CA SER A 113 0.58 -16.91 5.05
C SER A 113 1.07 -15.96 3.94
N ASP A 114 2.33 -16.09 3.53
CA ASP A 114 2.89 -15.25 2.46
C ASP A 114 2.07 -15.36 1.17
N ALA A 115 1.62 -16.58 0.83
CA ALA A 115 0.79 -16.82 -0.35
C ALA A 115 -0.54 -16.05 -0.30
N GLU A 116 -1.20 -16.00 0.86
CA GLU A 116 -2.43 -15.23 1.03
C GLU A 116 -2.18 -13.72 0.92
N VAL A 117 -1.03 -13.24 1.41
CA VAL A 117 -0.66 -11.82 1.25
C VAL A 117 -0.47 -11.47 -0.22
N TYR A 118 0.29 -12.27 -0.97
CA TYR A 118 0.49 -12.02 -2.41
C TYR A 118 -0.81 -12.11 -3.22
N ASP A 119 -1.69 -13.07 -2.87
CA ASP A 119 -3.01 -13.19 -3.50
C ASP A 119 -3.88 -11.95 -3.23
N ALA A 120 -3.88 -11.45 -1.99
CA ALA A 120 -4.59 -10.24 -1.61
C ALA A 120 -4.08 -9.00 -2.39
N PHE A 121 -2.76 -8.82 -2.49
CA PHE A 121 -2.18 -7.73 -3.30
C PHE A 121 -2.56 -7.83 -4.77
N THR A 122 -2.46 -9.02 -5.36
CA THR A 122 -2.80 -9.27 -6.77
C THR A 122 -4.27 -8.94 -7.04
N LYS A 123 -5.16 -9.42 -6.18
CA LYS A 123 -6.60 -9.16 -6.28
C LYS A 123 -6.91 -7.68 -6.09
N ALA A 124 -6.29 -7.02 -5.11
CA ALA A 124 -6.46 -5.60 -4.85
C ALA A 124 -6.01 -4.74 -6.05
N ALA A 125 -4.86 -5.05 -6.64
CA ALA A 125 -4.36 -4.35 -7.82
C ALA A 125 -5.37 -4.46 -8.98
N HIS A 126 -5.92 -5.64 -9.22
CA HIS A 126 -6.94 -5.85 -10.25
C HIS A 126 -8.23 -5.05 -9.99
N LEU A 127 -8.69 -4.99 -8.74
CA LEU A 127 -9.86 -4.18 -8.38
C LEU A 127 -9.60 -2.68 -8.63
N ALA A 128 -8.41 -2.20 -8.28
CA ALA A 128 -8.02 -0.82 -8.51
C ALA A 128 -7.95 -0.45 -10.00
N GLU A 129 -7.47 -1.37 -10.86
CA GLU A 129 -7.45 -1.17 -12.31
C GLU A 129 -8.86 -1.05 -12.91
N GLN A 130 -9.83 -1.83 -12.39
CA GLN A 130 -11.20 -1.80 -12.88
C GLN A 130 -11.92 -0.49 -12.55
N GLU A 131 -11.62 0.14 -11.42
CA GLU A 131 -12.23 1.42 -11.04
C GLU A 131 -11.66 2.61 -11.83
N ALA A 132 -10.44 2.48 -12.35
CA ALA A 132 -9.79 3.50 -13.16
C ALA A 132 -10.17 3.47 -14.67
N ALA A 133 -10.92 2.45 -15.11
CA ALA A 133 -11.29 2.20 -16.51
C ALA A 133 -12.69 2.70 -16.89
#